data_AF-A0A955UCB5-F1
#
_entry.id   AF-A0A955UCB5-F1
#
_cell.length_a   1.000
_cell.length_b   1.000
_cell.length_c   1.000
_cell.angle_alpha   90.00
_cell.angle_beta   90.00
_cell.angle_gamma   90.00
#
_symmetry.space_group_name_H-M   'P 1'
#
loop_
_entity.id
_entity.type
_entity.pdbx_description
1 polymer ?
#
loop_
_entity_poly.entity_id
_entity_poly.type
_entity_poly.pdbx_seq_one_letter_code
_entity_poly.pdbx_strand_id
1 'polypeptide(L)'
;MHIGHLNVPKPELNDEAIFHDSWLKLYLHYSRQIENEGPGVIALKALEEDPRAQALQGQYISRGSGASIFEIKKLAIWYLWAAHEFGSTVAERNLNKFLDSERIPVINILWVLGIEVDETIELGNGIRIISIKEMPDSPEKEHFLKEEIFDRYRFLNDLPMPKAAITYTCEVKKITNPESYDREKDNHFVTFSSLLYDVALLLNTVNGISCIPFYSTSYSSREMPMGMFCGRSGSAPRHEIWGSKSSKLSASNALDLN
;
A
#
# COMPACT_ATOMS: atom_id res chain seq x y z
N MET A 1 15.41 21.04 -7.85
CA MET A 1 14.06 21.61 -8.07
C MET A 1 13.48 21.91 -6.70
N HIS A 2 13.11 23.16 -6.41
CA HIS A 2 12.56 23.55 -5.12
C HIS A 2 11.05 23.83 -5.24
N ILE A 3 10.22 22.96 -4.67
CA ILE A 3 8.74 23.08 -4.68
C ILE A 3 8.22 23.39 -3.25
N GLY A 4 9.10 23.48 -2.24
CA GLY A 4 8.74 23.90 -0.90
C GLY A 4 8.03 25.27 -0.90
N HIS A 5 6.99 25.43 -0.06
CA HIS A 5 6.14 26.65 0.11
C HIS A 5 4.82 26.70 -0.67
N LEU A 6 4.35 25.60 -1.22
CA LEU A 6 2.97 25.54 -1.73
C LEU A 6 1.97 25.47 -0.58
N ASN A 7 1.22 26.55 -0.34
CA ASN A 7 0.05 26.58 0.54
C ASN A 7 -1.10 25.79 -0.11
N VAL A 8 -1.03 24.45 -0.06
CA VAL A 8 -2.05 23.57 -0.61
C VAL A 8 -3.23 23.49 0.37
N PRO A 9 -4.45 23.95 -0.01
CA PRO A 9 -5.60 23.88 0.87
C PRO A 9 -6.04 22.43 1.09
N LYS A 10 -6.48 22.11 2.32
CA LYS A 10 -7.03 20.80 2.66
C LYS A 10 -8.35 20.55 1.91
N PRO A 11 -8.52 19.42 1.21
CA PRO A 11 -9.80 19.08 0.63
C PRO A 11 -10.86 18.86 1.72
N GLU A 12 -12.00 19.54 1.59
CA GLU A 12 -13.23 19.12 2.26
C GLU A 12 -13.80 17.93 1.48
N LEU A 13 -13.49 16.72 1.94
CA LEU A 13 -14.04 15.50 1.38
C LEU A 13 -15.47 15.34 1.89
N ASN A 14 -16.45 15.66 1.04
CA ASN A 14 -17.85 15.50 1.41
C ASN A 14 -18.17 13.99 1.54
N ASP A 15 -18.71 13.59 2.69
CA ASP A 15 -19.07 12.18 2.98
C ASP A 15 -20.25 11.71 2.10
N GLU A 16 -21.03 12.65 1.56
CA GLU A 16 -22.23 12.40 0.75
C GLU A 16 -21.95 12.03 -0.72
N ALA A 17 -20.68 12.05 -1.17
CA ALA A 17 -20.36 11.75 -2.56
C ALA A 17 -20.50 10.25 -2.90
N ILE A 18 -21.09 9.96 -4.07
CA ILE A 18 -21.39 8.63 -4.64
C ILE A 18 -20.17 7.68 -4.69
N PHE A 19 -18.95 8.24 -4.66
CA PHE A 19 -17.72 7.46 -4.62
C PHE A 19 -17.33 7.11 -3.19
N HIS A 20 -17.47 5.84 -2.82
CA HIS A 20 -17.02 5.31 -1.53
C HIS A 20 -15.50 5.14 -1.43
N ASP A 21 -14.75 5.48 -2.47
CA ASP A 21 -13.30 5.36 -2.53
C ASP A 21 -12.65 6.71 -2.18
N SER A 22 -12.08 6.78 -0.97
CA SER A 22 -11.37 7.96 -0.46
C SER A 22 -10.23 8.41 -1.39
N TRP A 23 -9.56 7.46 -2.05
CA TRP A 23 -8.44 7.71 -2.95
C TRP A 23 -8.88 8.36 -4.25
N LEU A 24 -10.00 7.92 -4.80
CA LEU A 24 -10.57 8.53 -6.00
C LEU A 24 -10.99 9.98 -5.71
N LYS A 25 -11.58 10.25 -4.54
CA LYS A 25 -11.93 11.63 -4.15
C LYS A 25 -10.68 12.52 -4.07
N LEU A 26 -9.61 12.04 -3.42
CA LEU A 26 -8.34 12.76 -3.35
C LEU A 26 -7.73 12.98 -4.73
N TYR A 27 -7.73 11.95 -5.58
CA TYR A 27 -7.23 12.04 -6.94
C TYR A 27 -7.98 13.13 -7.73
N LEU A 28 -9.32 13.11 -7.72
CA LEU A 28 -10.15 14.10 -8.43
C LEU A 28 -9.96 15.52 -7.88
N HIS A 29 -9.73 15.66 -6.58
CA HIS A 29 -9.48 16.95 -5.97
C HIS A 29 -8.16 17.55 -6.45
N TYR A 30 -7.06 16.80 -6.32
CA TYR A 30 -5.74 17.29 -6.70
C TYR A 30 -5.54 17.34 -8.23
N SER A 31 -6.23 16.50 -9.00
CA SER A 31 -6.20 16.58 -10.47
C SER A 31 -6.73 17.93 -10.93
N ARG A 32 -7.81 18.44 -10.31
CA ARG A 32 -8.33 19.78 -10.58
C ARG A 32 -7.32 20.87 -10.20
N GLN A 33 -6.55 20.69 -9.12
CA GLN A 33 -5.56 21.68 -8.71
C GLN A 33 -4.35 21.77 -9.67
N ILE A 34 -3.99 20.68 -10.35
CA ILE A 34 -2.92 20.72 -11.36
C ILE A 34 -3.42 21.23 -12.73
N GLU A 35 -4.73 21.23 -12.95
CA GLU A 35 -5.37 21.73 -14.18
C GLU A 35 -5.75 23.22 -14.09
N ASN A 36 -6.08 23.70 -12.88
CA ASN A 36 -6.48 25.09 -12.63
C ASN A 36 -5.31 25.88 -12.03
N GLU A 37 -5.20 27.17 -12.36
CA GLU A 37 -4.12 28.06 -11.91
C GLU A 37 -3.85 27.94 -10.41
N GLY A 38 -2.56 27.98 -10.01
CA GLY A 38 -2.15 27.97 -8.60
C GLY A 38 -1.01 26.99 -8.29
N PRO A 39 -0.93 26.51 -7.03
CA PRO A 39 0.14 25.62 -6.56
C PRO A 39 0.35 24.36 -7.41
N GLY A 40 -0.73 23.74 -7.89
CA GLY A 40 -0.65 22.51 -8.66
C GLY A 40 0.00 22.69 -10.03
N VAL A 41 -0.28 23.78 -10.73
CA VAL A 41 0.37 24.11 -12.02
C VAL A 41 1.86 24.35 -11.83
N ILE A 42 2.25 25.02 -10.73
CA ILE A 42 3.67 25.25 -10.41
C ILE A 42 4.39 23.92 -10.17
N ALA A 43 3.81 23.04 -9.35
CA ALA A 43 4.39 21.72 -9.08
C ALA A 43 4.50 20.86 -10.35
N LEU A 44 3.44 20.84 -11.17
CA LEU A 44 3.41 20.11 -12.43
C LEU A 44 4.50 20.61 -13.38
N LYS A 45 4.56 21.93 -13.62
CA LYS A 45 5.57 22.52 -14.51
C LYS A 45 6.99 22.25 -14.03
N ALA A 46 7.25 22.38 -12.73
CA ALA A 46 8.56 22.10 -12.17
C ALA A 46 8.97 20.63 -12.42
N LEU A 47 8.04 19.68 -12.23
CA LEU A 47 8.27 18.27 -12.51
C LEU A 47 8.41 17.97 -14.01
N GLU A 48 7.69 18.67 -14.87
CA GLU A 48 7.85 18.57 -16.33
C GLU A 48 9.23 19.08 -16.79
N GLU A 49 9.83 20.02 -16.06
CA GLU A 49 11.18 20.53 -16.32
C GLU A 49 12.28 19.68 -15.66
N ASP A 50 11.96 18.76 -14.73
CA ASP A 50 12.95 17.89 -14.08
C ASP A 50 13.34 16.71 -14.99
N PRO A 51 14.62 16.61 -15.43
CA PRO A 51 15.05 15.56 -16.36
C PRO A 51 14.90 14.15 -15.77
N ARG A 52 14.95 13.99 -14.44
CA ARG A 52 14.78 12.69 -13.77
C ARG A 52 13.33 12.21 -13.87
N ALA A 53 12.37 13.13 -13.74
CA ALA A 53 10.95 12.82 -13.89
C ALA A 53 10.60 12.53 -15.36
N GLN A 54 11.16 13.29 -16.30
CA GLN A 54 11.01 13.04 -17.73
C GLN A 54 11.56 11.66 -18.14
N ALA A 55 12.70 11.25 -17.58
CA ALA A 55 13.27 9.92 -17.84
C ALA A 55 12.35 8.76 -17.40
N LEU A 56 11.45 9.01 -16.44
CA LEU A 56 10.48 8.02 -15.97
C LEU A 56 9.15 8.06 -16.74
N GLN A 57 8.87 9.12 -17.51
CA GLN A 57 7.59 9.28 -18.22
C GLN A 57 7.31 8.08 -19.15
N GLY A 58 6.15 7.44 -18.97
CA GLY A 58 5.73 6.26 -19.74
C GLY A 58 6.38 4.94 -19.31
N GLN A 59 7.35 4.95 -18.38
CA GLN A 59 7.97 3.74 -17.85
C GLN A 59 7.04 3.00 -16.89
N TYR A 60 7.19 1.68 -16.79
CA TYR A 60 6.46 0.90 -15.79
C TYR A 60 7.22 0.91 -14.46
N ILE A 61 6.57 1.44 -13.43
CA ILE A 61 7.10 1.47 -12.07
C ILE A 61 6.57 0.27 -11.31
N SER A 62 7.49 -0.50 -10.71
CA SER A 62 7.18 -1.68 -9.92
C SER A 62 6.37 -1.31 -8.67
N ARG A 63 5.45 -2.20 -8.31
CA ARG A 63 4.67 -2.19 -7.07
C ARG A 63 4.87 -3.50 -6.30
N GLY A 64 5.94 -4.25 -6.62
CA GLY A 64 6.15 -5.61 -6.16
C GLY A 64 5.44 -6.62 -7.07
N SER A 65 4.19 -6.95 -6.76
CA SER A 65 3.40 -7.96 -7.50
C SER A 65 2.82 -7.49 -8.85
N GLY A 66 3.05 -6.22 -9.20
CA GLY A 66 2.58 -5.63 -10.45
C GLY A 66 3.34 -4.35 -10.78
N ALA A 67 2.93 -3.68 -11.86
CA ALA A 67 3.53 -2.41 -12.27
C ALA A 67 2.48 -1.46 -12.81
N SER A 68 2.79 -0.17 -12.84
CA SER A 68 1.91 0.88 -13.38
C SER A 68 2.71 1.86 -14.22
N ILE A 69 2.09 2.36 -15.29
CA ILE A 69 2.70 3.40 -16.12
C ILE A 69 2.88 4.67 -15.27
N PHE A 70 4.09 5.23 -15.33
CA PHE A 70 4.42 6.48 -14.68
C PHE A 70 3.95 7.66 -15.51
N GLU A 71 3.28 8.58 -14.83
CA GLU A 71 2.79 9.83 -15.38
C GLU A 71 3.20 10.97 -14.45
N ILE A 72 3.88 11.98 -14.98
CA ILE A 72 4.30 13.16 -14.23
C ILE A 72 3.11 13.84 -13.52
N LYS A 73 1.92 13.83 -14.13
CA LYS A 73 0.69 14.33 -13.51
C LYS A 73 0.34 13.62 -12.19
N LYS A 74 0.49 12.29 -12.15
CA LYS A 74 0.26 11.50 -10.92
C LYS A 74 1.32 11.80 -9.86
N LEU A 75 2.56 12.07 -10.27
CA LEU A 75 3.62 12.51 -9.37
C LEU A 75 3.34 13.88 -8.77
N ALA A 76 2.83 14.83 -9.57
CA ALA A 76 2.42 16.15 -9.10
C ALA A 76 1.25 16.06 -8.12
N ILE A 77 0.23 15.24 -8.43
CA ILE A 77 -0.90 14.95 -7.52
C ILE A 77 -0.40 14.38 -6.18
N TRP A 78 0.50 13.39 -6.23
CA TRP A 78 1.11 12.84 -5.03
C TRP A 78 1.86 13.92 -4.23
N TYR A 79 2.63 14.79 -4.90
CA TYR A 79 3.39 15.83 -4.23
C TYR A 79 2.49 16.81 -3.49
N LEU A 80 1.39 17.26 -4.12
CA LEU A 80 0.42 18.16 -3.47
C LEU A 80 -0.20 17.51 -2.23
N TRP A 81 -0.63 16.25 -2.36
CA TRP A 81 -1.17 15.49 -1.24
C TRP A 81 -0.14 15.31 -0.12
N ALA A 82 1.08 14.89 -0.44
CA ALA A 82 2.14 14.63 0.53
C ALA A 82 2.61 15.93 1.21
N ALA A 83 2.66 17.04 0.47
CA ALA A 83 3.00 18.35 1.02
C ALA A 83 1.93 18.83 2.00
N HIS A 84 0.66 18.54 1.73
CA HIS A 84 -0.44 18.78 2.66
C HIS A 84 -0.36 17.86 3.90
N GLU A 85 -0.17 16.56 3.71
CA GLU A 85 -0.23 15.57 4.80
C GLU A 85 0.99 15.60 5.72
N PHE A 86 2.18 15.76 5.15
CA PHE A 86 3.46 15.63 5.86
C PHE A 86 4.29 16.93 5.88
N GLY A 87 3.82 17.98 5.21
CA GLY A 87 4.56 19.23 4.99
C GLY A 87 5.47 19.19 3.76
N SER A 88 5.60 20.33 3.07
CA SER A 88 6.31 20.42 1.78
C SER A 88 7.77 19.98 1.85
N THR A 89 8.47 20.24 2.96
CA THR A 89 9.87 19.82 3.15
C THR A 89 10.02 18.30 3.16
N VAL A 90 9.10 17.59 3.83
CA VAL A 90 9.11 16.12 3.87
C VAL A 90 8.74 15.56 2.50
N ALA A 91 7.72 16.12 1.85
CA ALA A 91 7.30 15.72 0.52
C ALA A 91 8.43 15.90 -0.51
N GLU A 92 9.15 17.03 -0.48
CA GLU A 92 10.26 17.31 -1.38
C GLU A 92 11.46 16.39 -1.15
N ARG A 93 11.79 16.11 0.11
CA ARG A 93 12.83 15.12 0.45
C ARG A 93 12.49 13.75 -0.12
N ASN A 94 11.24 13.30 0.08
CA ASN A 94 10.79 12.00 -0.38
C ASN A 94 10.70 11.92 -1.91
N LEU A 95 10.27 13.00 -2.56
CA LEU A 95 10.28 13.15 -4.01
C LEU A 95 11.69 13.00 -4.58
N ASN A 96 12.66 13.73 -4.04
CA ASN A 96 14.04 13.65 -4.52
C ASN A 96 14.62 12.25 -4.27
N LYS A 97 14.42 11.69 -3.07
CA LYS A 97 14.84 10.32 -2.75
C LYS A 97 14.27 9.32 -3.77
N PHE A 98 13.00 9.44 -4.12
CA PHE A 98 12.39 8.60 -5.14
C PHE A 98 13.01 8.85 -6.49
N LEU A 99 13.11 10.09 -6.98
CA LEU A 99 13.64 10.35 -8.33
C LEU A 99 15.07 9.84 -8.49
N ASP A 100 15.89 9.95 -7.45
CA ASP A 100 17.30 9.56 -7.47
C ASP A 100 17.55 8.06 -7.25
N SER A 101 16.57 7.31 -6.72
CA SER A 101 16.78 5.90 -6.39
C SER A 101 16.66 4.97 -7.60
N GLU A 102 17.41 3.86 -7.62
CA GLU A 102 17.15 2.77 -8.58
C GLU A 102 16.14 1.76 -8.05
N ARG A 103 15.99 1.71 -6.73
CA ARG A 103 15.11 0.80 -6.00
C ARG A 103 14.13 1.58 -5.13
N ILE A 104 12.99 0.95 -4.84
CA ILE A 104 11.95 1.53 -4.00
C ILE A 104 11.48 0.49 -2.97
N PRO A 105 11.17 0.93 -1.73
CA PRO A 105 10.57 0.07 -0.74
C PRO A 105 9.12 -0.25 -1.12
N VAL A 106 8.79 -1.53 -1.06
CA VAL A 106 7.46 -2.07 -1.22
C VAL A 106 7.14 -2.92 0.01
N ILE A 107 5.96 -2.69 0.57
CA ILE A 107 5.42 -3.46 1.67
C ILE A 107 4.63 -4.62 1.08
N ASN A 108 5.12 -5.83 1.33
CA ASN A 108 4.45 -7.08 1.02
C ASN A 108 3.52 -7.44 2.16
N ILE A 109 2.26 -7.74 1.86
CA ILE A 109 1.20 -7.84 2.85
C ILE A 109 0.41 -9.10 2.56
N LEU A 110 0.32 -9.97 3.56
CA LEU A 110 -0.62 -11.07 3.61
C LEU A 110 -1.69 -10.75 4.65
N TRP A 111 -2.88 -10.40 4.18
CA TRP A 111 -4.07 -10.32 5.03
C TRP A 111 -4.41 -11.72 5.53
N VAL A 112 -4.71 -11.84 6.82
CA VAL A 112 -4.98 -13.15 7.46
C VAL A 112 -6.31 -13.13 8.21
N LEU A 113 -6.99 -14.27 8.20
CA LEU A 113 -8.17 -14.52 9.02
C LEU A 113 -7.79 -15.31 10.28
N GLY A 114 -8.66 -15.23 11.28
CA GLY A 114 -8.56 -16.03 12.50
C GLY A 114 -7.55 -15.50 13.53
N ILE A 115 -6.82 -14.43 13.23
CA ILE A 115 -5.95 -13.73 14.17
C ILE A 115 -6.43 -12.30 14.38
N GLU A 116 -6.42 -11.88 15.63
CA GLU A 116 -6.54 -10.50 16.06
C GLU A 116 -5.33 -10.14 16.95
N VAL A 117 -4.71 -8.98 16.69
CA VAL A 117 -3.60 -8.45 17.48
C VAL A 117 -3.94 -7.03 17.93
N ASP A 118 -3.59 -6.71 19.18
CA ASP A 118 -3.78 -5.37 19.75
C ASP A 118 -2.62 -4.44 19.40
N GLU A 119 -1.43 -5.01 19.20
CA GLU A 119 -0.17 -4.29 18.93
C GLU A 119 0.62 -5.00 17.83
N THR A 120 1.53 -4.29 17.19
CA THR A 120 2.46 -4.87 16.22
C THR A 120 3.38 -5.89 16.90
N ILE A 121 3.39 -7.12 16.38
CA ILE A 121 4.26 -8.22 16.83
C ILE A 121 5.40 -8.39 15.83
N GLU A 122 6.64 -8.27 16.29
CA GLU A 122 7.84 -8.55 15.50
C GLU A 122 8.15 -10.05 15.53
N LEU A 123 8.24 -10.69 14.37
CA LEU A 123 8.59 -12.11 14.23
C LEU A 123 10.07 -12.32 13.86
N GLY A 124 10.85 -11.24 13.78
CA GLY A 124 12.25 -11.27 13.34
C GLY A 124 12.40 -11.10 11.82
N ASN A 125 13.64 -10.82 11.39
CA ASN A 125 14.00 -10.58 9.98
C ASN A 125 13.11 -9.55 9.26
N GLY A 126 12.55 -8.57 10.00
CA GLY A 126 11.65 -7.55 9.45
C GLY A 126 10.23 -8.02 9.14
N ILE A 127 9.86 -9.25 9.50
CA ILE A 127 8.50 -9.78 9.38
C ILE A 127 7.70 -9.35 10.61
N ARG A 128 6.49 -8.85 10.37
CA ARG A 128 5.62 -8.29 11.42
C ARG A 128 4.19 -8.78 11.27
N ILE A 129 3.49 -9.01 12.38
CA ILE A 129 2.03 -9.12 12.41
C ILE A 129 1.50 -7.79 12.92
N ILE A 130 0.70 -7.11 12.11
CA ILE A 130 0.22 -5.75 12.37
C ILE A 130 -1.31 -5.78 12.43
N SER A 131 -1.88 -5.05 13.39
CA SER A 131 -3.33 -4.86 13.47
C SER A 131 -3.84 -4.12 12.24
N ILE A 132 -5.02 -4.48 11.73
CA ILE A 132 -5.63 -3.76 10.60
C ILE A 132 -5.73 -2.25 10.84
N LYS A 133 -5.93 -1.83 12.10
CA LYS A 133 -6.01 -0.41 12.49
C LYS A 133 -4.70 0.34 12.22
N GLU A 134 -3.56 -0.33 12.43
CA GLU A 134 -2.21 0.21 12.27
C GLU A 134 -1.66 0.09 10.84
N MET A 135 -2.30 -0.71 9.98
CA MET A 135 -1.88 -0.85 8.59
C MET A 135 -1.90 0.49 7.85
N PRO A 136 -1.00 0.70 6.86
CA PRO A 136 -1.10 1.83 5.95
C PRO A 136 -2.49 1.87 5.30
N ASP A 137 -3.00 3.07 5.03
CA ASP A 137 -4.30 3.17 4.35
C ASP A 137 -4.16 2.54 2.98
N SER A 138 -5.13 1.70 2.65
CA SER A 138 -5.27 1.04 1.37
C SER A 138 -6.75 0.76 1.12
N PRO A 139 -7.16 0.50 -0.13
CA PRO A 139 -8.52 0.08 -0.43
C PRO A 139 -8.95 -1.16 0.37
N GLU A 140 -8.02 -2.07 0.66
CA GLU A 140 -8.28 -3.30 1.42
C GLU A 140 -8.53 -3.00 2.89
N LYS A 141 -7.68 -2.18 3.52
CA LYS A 141 -7.91 -1.71 4.89
C LYS A 141 -9.26 -1.01 5.00
N GLU A 142 -9.56 -0.11 4.07
CA GLU A 142 -10.83 0.62 4.03
C GLU A 142 -12.01 -0.35 3.85
N HIS A 143 -11.89 -1.35 2.98
CA HIS A 143 -12.92 -2.36 2.76
C HIS A 143 -13.15 -3.25 4.00
N PHE A 144 -12.09 -3.74 4.63
CA PHE A 144 -12.17 -4.64 5.78
C PHE A 144 -12.61 -3.93 7.07
N LEU A 145 -12.36 -2.62 7.21
CA LEU A 145 -12.86 -1.81 8.33
C LEU A 145 -14.31 -1.38 8.18
N LYS A 146 -14.86 -1.36 6.95
CA LYS A 146 -16.26 -1.01 6.69
C LYS A 146 -17.17 -2.19 7.02
N GLU A 147 -17.29 -2.52 8.31
CA GLU A 147 -18.18 -3.59 8.79
C GLU A 147 -19.68 -3.26 8.55
N GLU A 148 -20.07 -2.00 8.31
CA GLU A 148 -21.47 -1.56 8.36
C GLU A 148 -22.16 -1.26 7.00
N ILE A 149 -21.41 -1.03 5.92
CA ILE A 149 -21.99 -0.45 4.67
C ILE A 149 -22.39 -1.51 3.63
N PHE A 150 -21.89 -2.74 3.75
CA PHE A 150 -22.11 -3.82 2.77
C PHE A 150 -23.35 -4.70 3.05
N ASP A 151 -24.30 -4.21 3.85
CA ASP A 151 -25.59 -4.89 4.09
C ASP A 151 -26.43 -5.08 2.79
N ARG A 152 -26.04 -4.41 1.68
CA ARG A 152 -26.68 -4.56 0.36
C ARG A 152 -26.15 -5.70 -0.50
N TYR A 153 -25.01 -6.32 -0.17
CA TYR A 153 -24.43 -7.47 -0.89
C TYR A 153 -24.31 -8.71 0.01
N ARG A 154 -25.44 -9.10 0.62
CA ARG A 154 -25.59 -10.19 1.60
C ARG A 154 -24.97 -11.54 1.27
N PHE A 155 -24.62 -11.83 0.02
CA PHE A 155 -24.01 -13.12 -0.36
C PHE A 155 -22.53 -13.26 0.04
N LEU A 156 -21.86 -12.17 0.43
CA LEU A 156 -20.48 -12.18 0.95
C LEU A 156 -20.38 -11.90 2.46
N ASN A 157 -21.50 -11.62 3.13
CA ASN A 157 -21.52 -11.15 4.52
C ASN A 157 -21.20 -12.22 5.57
N ASP A 158 -21.09 -13.49 5.18
CA ASP A 158 -20.75 -14.58 6.11
C ASP A 158 -19.24 -14.88 6.15
N LEU A 159 -18.44 -14.25 5.28
CA LEU A 159 -16.99 -14.43 5.33
C LEU A 159 -16.38 -13.54 6.42
N PRO A 160 -15.58 -14.10 7.35
CA PRO A 160 -14.87 -13.29 8.32
C PRO A 160 -13.94 -12.31 7.59
N MET A 161 -13.81 -11.10 8.12
CA MET A 161 -12.91 -10.08 7.59
C MET A 161 -11.53 -10.16 8.29
N PRO A 162 -10.43 -9.91 7.57
CA PRO A 162 -9.11 -9.82 8.18
C PRO A 162 -9.05 -8.72 9.23
N LYS A 163 -8.54 -9.06 10.42
CA LYS A 163 -8.26 -8.09 11.50
C LYS A 163 -6.78 -7.82 11.71
N ALA A 164 -5.93 -8.57 11.00
CA ALA A 164 -4.49 -8.43 11.04
C ALA A 164 -3.89 -8.73 9.66
N ALA A 165 -2.63 -8.35 9.50
CA ALA A 165 -1.83 -8.70 8.35
C ALA A 165 -0.42 -9.10 8.77
N ILE A 166 0.16 -10.08 8.07
CA ILE A 166 1.58 -10.36 8.13
C ILE A 166 2.25 -9.52 7.06
N THR A 167 3.30 -8.79 7.41
CA THR A 167 3.94 -7.82 6.53
C THR A 167 5.45 -7.99 6.49
N TYR A 168 6.04 -7.63 5.36
CA TYR A 168 7.48 -7.52 5.18
C TYR A 168 7.78 -6.39 4.18
N THR A 169 8.71 -5.50 4.51
CA THR A 169 9.13 -4.44 3.60
C THR A 169 10.41 -4.84 2.88
N CYS A 170 10.42 -4.77 1.56
CA CYS A 170 11.59 -5.07 0.75
C CYS A 170 11.86 -3.99 -0.30
N GLU A 171 13.12 -3.85 -0.72
CA GLU A 171 13.50 -2.99 -1.83
C GLU A 171 13.34 -3.75 -3.15
N VAL A 172 12.58 -3.21 -4.11
CA VAL A 172 12.42 -3.74 -5.47
C VAL A 172 13.01 -2.79 -6.50
N LYS A 173 13.37 -3.28 -7.68
CA LYS A 173 13.80 -2.39 -8.76
C LYS A 173 12.65 -1.47 -9.16
N LYS A 174 12.92 -0.16 -9.26
CA LYS A 174 11.89 0.84 -9.55
C LYS A 174 11.31 0.66 -10.95
N ILE A 175 12.16 0.65 -11.98
CA ILE A 175 11.74 0.49 -13.37
C ILE A 175 11.72 -0.99 -13.71
N THR A 176 10.57 -1.47 -14.17
CA THR A 176 10.40 -2.81 -14.70
C THR A 176 9.98 -2.76 -16.15
N ASN A 177 10.32 -3.78 -16.92
CA ASN A 177 9.84 -3.94 -18.28
C ASN A 177 8.87 -5.13 -18.29
N PRO A 178 7.57 -4.92 -18.58
CA PRO A 178 6.59 -6.01 -18.62
C PRO A 178 6.97 -7.12 -19.61
N GLU A 179 7.64 -6.78 -20.71
CA GLU A 179 8.03 -7.72 -21.75
C GLU A 179 9.29 -8.51 -21.41
N SER A 180 10.15 -7.96 -20.55
CA SER A 180 11.38 -8.60 -20.10
C SER A 180 11.40 -8.78 -18.58
N TYR A 181 10.24 -9.09 -18.00
CA TYR A 181 10.12 -9.32 -16.57
C TYR A 181 10.93 -10.57 -16.19
N ASP A 182 12.16 -10.31 -15.78
CA ASP A 182 13.12 -11.31 -15.37
C ASP A 182 12.74 -11.75 -13.95
N ARG A 183 11.90 -12.78 -13.87
CA ARG A 183 11.47 -13.38 -12.59
C ARG A 183 12.66 -13.71 -11.69
N GLU A 184 13.82 -14.04 -12.25
CA GLU A 184 15.00 -14.41 -11.46
C GLU A 184 15.63 -13.20 -10.76
N LYS A 185 15.55 -12.00 -11.34
CA LYS A 185 16.14 -10.78 -10.77
C LYS A 185 15.27 -10.10 -9.71
N ASP A 186 13.97 -10.28 -9.77
CA ASP A 186 13.02 -9.83 -8.73
C ASP A 186 12.59 -10.98 -7.78
N ASN A 187 13.33 -12.09 -7.77
CA ASN A 187 13.10 -13.25 -6.90
C ASN A 187 12.85 -12.84 -5.44
N HIS A 188 13.54 -11.82 -4.95
CA HIS A 188 13.41 -11.38 -3.56
C HIS A 188 11.96 -11.04 -3.17
N PHE A 189 11.22 -10.26 -3.98
CA PHE A 189 9.83 -9.93 -3.65
C PHE A 189 8.96 -11.19 -3.62
N VAL A 190 9.08 -12.05 -4.64
CA VAL A 190 8.28 -13.28 -4.77
C VAL A 190 8.59 -14.27 -3.65
N THR A 191 9.88 -14.48 -3.35
CA THR A 191 10.35 -15.34 -2.25
C THR A 191 9.77 -14.87 -0.93
N PHE A 192 9.81 -13.57 -0.64
CA PHE A 192 9.23 -13.05 0.59
C PHE A 192 7.69 -13.10 0.59
N SER A 193 7.02 -12.93 -0.56
CA SER A 193 5.57 -13.15 -0.64
C SER A 193 5.23 -14.58 -0.23
N SER A 194 5.95 -15.58 -0.75
CA SER A 194 5.78 -16.98 -0.37
C SER A 194 6.10 -17.23 1.11
N LEU A 195 7.16 -16.61 1.63
CA LEU A 195 7.52 -16.73 3.04
C LEU A 195 6.41 -16.24 3.98
N LEU A 196 5.67 -15.18 3.62
CA LEU A 196 4.54 -14.72 4.44
C LEU A 196 3.46 -15.81 4.57
N TYR A 197 3.22 -16.60 3.52
CA TYR A 197 2.31 -17.75 3.60
C TYR A 197 2.85 -18.84 4.53
N ASP A 198 4.14 -19.15 4.44
CA ASP A 198 4.77 -20.14 5.31
C ASP A 198 4.69 -19.72 6.78
N VAL A 199 4.90 -18.44 7.07
CA VAL A 199 4.70 -17.87 8.42
C VAL A 199 3.25 -18.02 8.89
N ALA A 200 2.27 -17.73 8.04
CA ALA A 200 0.87 -17.95 8.37
C ALA A 200 0.57 -19.43 8.68
N LEU A 201 1.14 -20.36 7.92
CA LEU A 201 0.99 -21.80 8.18
C LEU A 201 1.65 -22.21 9.49
N LEU A 202 2.87 -21.73 9.76
CA LEU A 202 3.61 -22.00 11.00
C LEU A 202 2.88 -21.46 12.24
N LEU A 203 2.21 -20.31 12.14
CA LEU A 203 1.40 -19.76 13.25
C LEU A 203 0.30 -20.73 13.72
N ASN A 204 -0.21 -21.61 12.84
CA ASN A 204 -1.19 -22.64 13.23
C ASN A 204 -0.59 -23.77 14.07
N THR A 205 0.73 -23.87 14.19
CA THR A 205 1.39 -24.84 15.08
C THR A 205 1.37 -24.40 16.55
N VAL A 206 1.15 -23.11 16.80
CA VAL A 206 1.00 -22.56 18.15
C VAL A 206 -0.38 -22.92 18.70
N ASN A 207 -0.40 -23.57 19.86
CA ASN A 207 -1.65 -24.06 20.43
C ASN A 207 -2.65 -22.91 20.67
N GLY A 208 -3.88 -23.08 20.16
CA GLY A 208 -4.95 -22.10 20.30
C GLY A 208 -4.96 -20.97 19.27
N ILE A 209 -3.97 -20.91 18.37
CA ILE A 209 -3.90 -19.93 17.28
C ILE A 209 -4.49 -20.52 15.99
N SER A 210 -5.20 -19.69 15.22
CA SER A 210 -5.75 -20.02 13.90
C SER A 210 -5.39 -18.92 12.93
N CYS A 211 -4.47 -19.17 12.00
CA CYS A 211 -4.01 -18.19 11.01
C CYS A 211 -4.30 -18.69 9.60
N ILE A 212 -5.29 -18.11 8.93
CA ILE A 212 -5.65 -18.54 7.57
C ILE A 212 -5.21 -17.44 6.60
N PRO A 213 -4.28 -17.72 5.67
CA PRO A 213 -3.97 -16.80 4.58
C PRO A 213 -5.26 -16.38 3.86
N PHE A 214 -5.45 -15.10 3.55
CA PHE A 214 -6.68 -14.63 2.92
C PHE A 214 -6.43 -13.97 1.58
N TYR A 215 -5.57 -12.96 1.60
CA TYR A 215 -5.34 -12.14 0.43
C TYR A 215 -3.95 -11.53 0.49
N SER A 216 -3.16 -11.71 -0.57
CA SER A 216 -1.84 -11.10 -0.68
C SER A 216 -1.92 -9.84 -1.53
N THR A 217 -1.27 -8.79 -1.06
CA THR A 217 -1.20 -7.48 -1.70
C THR A 217 0.17 -6.88 -1.51
N SER A 218 0.48 -5.86 -2.31
CA SER A 218 1.66 -5.05 -2.07
C SER A 218 1.40 -3.59 -2.40
N TYR A 219 1.95 -2.71 -1.57
CA TYR A 219 1.86 -1.26 -1.77
C TYR A 219 3.22 -0.61 -1.51
N SER A 220 3.45 0.54 -2.12
CA SER A 220 4.52 1.43 -1.68
C SER A 220 4.08 2.15 -0.40
N SER A 221 5.03 2.52 0.45
CA SER A 221 4.74 3.38 1.61
C SER A 221 4.05 4.69 1.17
N ARG A 222 3.21 5.26 2.05
CA ARG A 222 2.59 6.58 1.86
C ARG A 222 3.61 7.68 1.56
N GLU A 223 4.80 7.54 2.13
CA GLU A 223 5.92 8.46 1.92
C GLU A 223 6.56 8.33 0.54
N MET A 224 6.25 7.27 -0.21
CA MET A 224 6.80 7.03 -1.53
C MET A 224 5.90 7.62 -2.61
N PRO A 225 6.46 8.37 -3.57
CA PRO A 225 5.73 8.79 -4.74
C PRO A 225 5.05 7.65 -5.46
N MET A 226 3.92 7.99 -6.08
CA MET A 226 3.10 7.05 -6.86
C MET A 226 2.38 5.98 -6.04
N GLY A 227 2.62 5.83 -4.73
CA GLY A 227 2.03 4.78 -3.89
C GLY A 227 0.50 4.69 -4.00
N MET A 228 -0.22 5.58 -3.33
CA MET A 228 -1.69 5.52 -3.25
C MET A 228 -2.43 5.66 -4.59
N PHE A 229 -1.77 6.19 -5.63
CA PHE A 229 -2.40 6.53 -6.91
C PHE A 229 -2.05 5.56 -8.05
N CYS A 230 -1.29 4.49 -7.79
CA CYS A 230 -0.84 3.57 -8.84
C CYS A 230 -1.55 2.21 -8.87
N GLY A 231 -2.73 2.13 -8.25
CA GLY A 231 -3.58 0.95 -8.29
C GLY A 231 -3.08 -0.20 -7.42
N ARG A 232 -3.87 -1.28 -7.41
CA ARG A 232 -3.66 -2.51 -6.63
C ARG A 232 -3.01 -3.61 -7.48
N SER A 233 -2.26 -4.49 -6.84
CA SER A 233 -2.03 -5.85 -7.32
C SER A 233 -2.19 -6.79 -6.14
N GLY A 234 -2.79 -7.95 -6.39
CA GLY A 234 -2.98 -8.93 -5.33
C GLY A 234 -3.53 -10.23 -5.85
N SER A 235 -3.37 -11.26 -5.03
CA SER A 235 -3.78 -12.62 -5.32
C SER A 235 -4.50 -13.19 -4.10
N ALA A 236 -5.59 -13.92 -4.37
CA ALA A 236 -6.26 -14.70 -3.34
C ALA A 236 -5.81 -16.16 -3.52
N PRO A 237 -5.28 -16.82 -2.47
CA PRO A 237 -5.20 -18.27 -2.46
C PRO A 237 -6.59 -18.88 -2.65
N ARG A 238 -6.66 -20.01 -3.37
CA ARG A 238 -7.90 -20.79 -3.49
C ARG A 238 -8.00 -21.67 -2.25
N HIS A 239 -8.77 -21.23 -1.26
CA HIS A 239 -9.12 -22.05 -0.10
C HIS A 239 -10.42 -22.79 -0.35
N GLU A 240 -10.43 -24.09 -0.07
CA GLU A 240 -11.64 -24.93 -0.13
C GLU A 240 -12.52 -24.77 1.13
N ILE A 241 -11.91 -24.35 2.25
CA ILE A 241 -12.58 -24.24 3.56
C ILE A 241 -12.17 -22.92 4.21
N TRP A 242 -13.17 -22.17 4.70
CA TRP A 242 -12.98 -20.97 5.51
C TRP A 242 -13.23 -21.30 6.98
N GLY A 243 -12.33 -20.86 7.86
CA GLY A 243 -12.52 -20.98 9.31
C GLY A 243 -13.18 -19.73 9.88
N SER A 244 -14.14 -19.90 10.78
CA SER A 244 -14.84 -18.80 11.48
C SER A 244 -14.25 -18.47 12.86
N LYS A 245 -13.29 -19.26 13.34
CA LYS A 245 -12.67 -19.07 14.65
C LYS A 245 -11.65 -17.93 14.60
N SER A 246 -11.81 -16.95 15.49
CA SER A 246 -10.79 -15.93 15.77
C SER A 246 -10.05 -16.24 17.06
N SER A 247 -8.74 -16.02 17.04
CA SER A 247 -7.80 -16.21 18.14
C SER A 247 -7.05 -14.90 18.37
N LYS A 248 -6.84 -14.55 19.64
CA LYS A 248 -6.08 -13.35 20.00
C LYS A 248 -4.61 -13.74 20.14
N LEU A 249 -3.75 -13.12 19.33
CA LEU A 249 -2.32 -13.32 19.39
C LEU A 249 -1.67 -12.16 20.16
N SER A 250 -0.79 -12.50 21.09
CA SER A 250 -0.02 -11.55 21.89
C SER A 250 1.48 -11.81 21.69
N ALA A 251 2.31 -10.83 22.01
CA ALA A 251 3.76 -10.97 21.89
C ALA A 251 4.31 -12.19 22.65
N SER A 252 3.76 -12.53 23.82
CA SER A 252 4.21 -13.69 24.61
C SER A 252 3.98 -15.03 23.90
N ASN A 253 2.88 -15.15 23.14
CA ASN A 253 2.56 -16.39 22.41
C ASN A 253 3.33 -16.50 21.09
N ALA A 254 3.83 -15.38 20.55
CA ALA A 254 4.62 -15.35 19.34
C ALA A 254 6.11 -15.69 19.60
N LEU A 255 6.58 -15.57 20.84
CA LEU A 255 7.96 -15.91 21.22
C LEU A 255 8.26 -17.42 21.13
N ASP A 256 7.23 -18.28 21.19
CA ASP A 256 7.37 -19.74 21.02
C ASP A 256 7.74 -20.15 19.57
N LEU A 257 7.81 -19.19 18.63
CA LEU A 257 8.16 -19.40 17.22
C LEU A 257 9.62 -19.09 16.86
N ASN A 258 10.40 -18.53 17.81
CA ASN A 258 11.83 -18.27 17.65
C ASN A 258 12.68 -19.42 18.21
#